data_AF-A0A3D4H8E1-F1
#
_entry.id   AF-A0A3D4H8E1-F1
#
_cell.length_a   1.000
_cell.length_b   1.000
_cell.length_c   1.000
_cell.angle_alpha   90.00
_cell.angle_beta   90.00
_cell.angle_gamma   90.00
#
_symmetry.space_group_name_H-M   'P 1'
#
loop_
_entity.id
_entity.type
_entity.pdbx_description
1 polymer ?
#
loop_
_entity_poly.entity_id
_entity_poly.type
_entity_poly.pdbx_seq_one_letter_code
_entity_poly.pdbx_strand_id
1 'polypeptide(L)'
;MKTNPLVPLFASLAIMAIASIGNAQAQQRSEARMAQMLNRFPEADTNGDGKLSPKEFQAASQMAQAAAARAIPKFDPGWEEDEFPPHAVSLKSPEEIMAIYKSGKPGRTYAEAADAMSFPKPADGILRIVGTGHSFTAPGYRTLPSITRAAGFEQPLSLHNGGGRTGSVSYKWEQENGIFQFDGKPLPKLLAAISNAEWEAMIWGPYTADRPKFYTSWIDFCEK
;
A
#
# COMPACT_ATOMS: atom_id res chain seq x y z
N MET A 1 -37.50 -35.87 -39.28
CA MET A 1 -37.19 -34.83 -38.27
C MET A 1 -36.89 -33.53 -39.00
N LYS A 2 -37.74 -32.50 -38.86
CA LYS A 2 -37.52 -31.18 -39.46
C LYS A 2 -36.60 -30.39 -38.54
N THR A 3 -35.41 -30.05 -39.00
CA THR A 3 -34.48 -29.15 -38.30
C THR A 3 -34.99 -27.71 -38.41
N ASN A 4 -35.26 -27.09 -37.27
CA ASN A 4 -35.82 -25.75 -37.19
C ASN A 4 -34.67 -24.72 -37.32
N PRO A 5 -34.65 -23.85 -38.34
CA PRO A 5 -33.54 -22.91 -38.58
C PRO A 5 -33.52 -21.72 -37.61
N LEU A 6 -34.41 -21.69 -36.61
CA LEU A 6 -34.55 -20.60 -35.63
C LEU A 6 -33.50 -20.64 -34.51
N VAL A 7 -32.90 -21.80 -34.22
CA VAL A 7 -31.97 -21.95 -33.08
C VAL A 7 -30.61 -21.24 -33.24
N PRO A 8 -29.95 -21.20 -34.42
CA PRO A 8 -28.66 -20.50 -34.54
C PRO A 8 -28.78 -18.96 -34.57
N LEU A 9 -29.97 -18.42 -34.89
CA LEU A 9 -30.20 -16.97 -34.93
C LEU A 9 -30.25 -16.35 -33.51
N PHE A 10 -30.84 -17.05 -32.55
CA PHE A 10 -30.94 -16.59 -31.16
C PHE A 10 -29.60 -16.62 -30.41
N ALA A 11 -28.72 -17.61 -30.70
CA ALA A 11 -27.40 -17.69 -30.09
C ALA A 11 -26.46 -16.55 -30.55
N SER A 12 -26.63 -16.06 -31.78
CA SER A 12 -25.83 -14.97 -32.35
C SER A 12 -26.22 -13.59 -31.81
N LEU A 13 -27.51 -13.37 -31.56
CA LEU A 13 -28.04 -12.14 -30.93
C LEU A 13 -27.65 -12.01 -29.46
N ALA A 14 -27.56 -13.12 -28.72
CA ALA A 14 -27.19 -13.12 -27.30
C ALA A 14 -25.72 -12.70 -27.07
N ILE A 15 -24.80 -13.05 -27.97
CA ILE A 15 -23.37 -12.69 -27.84
C ILE A 15 -23.13 -11.20 -28.14
N MET A 16 -23.85 -10.60 -29.11
CA MET A 16 -23.78 -9.15 -29.37
C MET A 16 -24.36 -8.31 -28.23
N ALA A 17 -25.38 -8.82 -27.51
CA ALA A 17 -25.97 -8.14 -26.36
C ALA A 17 -25.02 -8.08 -25.15
N ILE A 18 -24.22 -9.12 -24.90
CA ILE A 18 -23.29 -9.15 -23.75
C ILE A 18 -22.07 -8.24 -23.99
N ALA A 19 -21.55 -8.18 -25.22
CA ALA A 19 -20.43 -7.30 -25.58
C ALA A 19 -20.80 -5.81 -25.53
N SER A 20 -22.05 -5.46 -25.87
CA SER A 20 -22.56 -4.08 -25.83
C SER A 20 -22.78 -3.58 -24.39
N ILE A 21 -23.23 -4.44 -23.46
CA ILE A 21 -23.38 -4.09 -22.05
C ILE A 21 -22.01 -3.83 -21.38
N GLY A 22 -20.99 -4.64 -21.67
CA GLY A 22 -19.64 -4.44 -21.14
C GLY A 22 -19.00 -3.12 -21.58
N ASN A 23 -19.14 -2.77 -22.86
CA ASN A 23 -18.63 -1.51 -23.41
C ASN A 23 -19.37 -0.28 -22.85
N ALA A 24 -20.69 -0.35 -22.70
CA ALA A 24 -21.47 0.74 -22.10
C ALA A 24 -21.06 0.99 -20.64
N GLN A 25 -20.83 -0.07 -19.85
CA GLN A 25 -20.43 0.05 -18.46
C GLN A 25 -18.99 0.56 -18.29
N ALA A 26 -18.09 0.18 -19.20
CA ALA A 26 -16.72 0.71 -19.24
C ALA A 26 -16.70 2.20 -19.63
N GLN A 27 -17.51 2.59 -20.61
CA GLN A 27 -17.62 3.96 -21.08
C GLN A 27 -18.28 4.89 -20.04
N GLN A 28 -19.31 4.42 -19.34
CA GLN A 28 -19.93 5.15 -18.24
C GLN A 28 -18.94 5.39 -17.08
N ARG A 29 -18.05 4.42 -16.79
CA ARG A 29 -16.97 4.59 -15.80
C ARG A 29 -15.92 5.60 -16.25
N SER A 30 -15.57 5.65 -17.53
CA SER A 30 -14.63 6.65 -18.05
C SER A 30 -15.22 8.05 -18.03
N GLU A 31 -16.49 8.20 -18.42
CA GLU A 31 -17.20 9.48 -18.42
C GLU A 31 -17.37 10.03 -17.00
N ALA A 32 -17.74 9.18 -16.04
CA ALA A 32 -17.83 9.58 -14.63
C ALA A 32 -16.49 10.07 -14.09
N ARG A 33 -15.39 9.42 -14.48
CA ARG A 33 -14.03 9.83 -14.10
C ARG A 33 -13.61 11.15 -14.75
N MET A 34 -13.99 11.38 -16.01
CA MET A 34 -13.76 12.64 -16.71
C MET A 34 -14.56 13.78 -16.09
N ALA A 35 -15.84 13.58 -15.77
CA ALA A 35 -16.66 14.57 -15.09
C ALA A 35 -16.12 14.91 -13.69
N GLN A 36 -15.68 13.91 -12.92
CA GLN A 36 -15.05 14.14 -11.63
C GLN A 36 -13.75 14.94 -11.75
N MET A 37 -12.97 14.69 -12.81
CA MET A 37 -11.75 15.44 -13.08
C MET A 37 -12.05 16.89 -13.47
N LEU A 38 -13.06 17.12 -14.30
CA LEU A 38 -13.51 18.47 -14.69
C LEU A 38 -13.96 19.30 -13.48
N ASN A 39 -14.69 18.67 -12.55
CA ASN A 39 -15.07 19.33 -11.29
C ASN A 39 -13.86 19.74 -10.43
N ARG A 40 -12.75 19.01 -10.54
CA ARG A 40 -11.54 19.26 -9.75
C ARG A 40 -10.55 20.20 -10.44
N PHE A 41 -10.58 20.24 -11.77
CA PHE A 41 -9.74 21.09 -12.61
C PHE A 41 -10.58 21.67 -13.76
N PRO A 42 -11.43 22.68 -13.49
CA PRO A 42 -12.26 23.30 -14.53
C PRO A 42 -11.42 23.89 -15.67
N GLU A 43 -10.21 24.36 -15.33
CA GLU A 43 -9.22 24.92 -16.25
C GLU A 43 -8.72 23.92 -17.32
N ALA A 44 -8.98 22.62 -17.13
CA ALA A 44 -8.58 21.60 -18.09
C ALA A 44 -9.49 21.50 -19.32
N ASP A 45 -10.71 22.04 -19.25
CA ASP A 45 -11.59 22.20 -20.42
C ASP A 45 -11.13 23.43 -21.22
N THR A 46 -10.10 23.21 -22.05
CA THR A 46 -9.49 24.28 -22.84
C THR A 46 -10.36 24.74 -24.00
N ASN A 47 -11.25 23.88 -24.47
CA ASN A 47 -12.12 24.16 -25.60
C ASN A 47 -13.50 24.75 -25.19
N GLY A 48 -13.86 24.65 -23.90
CA GLY A 48 -15.06 25.25 -23.32
C GLY A 48 -16.37 24.53 -23.63
N ASP A 49 -16.33 23.26 -24.04
CA ASP A 49 -17.52 22.47 -24.38
C ASP A 49 -18.21 21.84 -23.16
N GLY A 50 -17.66 22.06 -21.96
CA GLY A 50 -18.16 21.53 -20.69
C GLY A 50 -17.85 20.05 -20.47
N LYS A 51 -16.95 19.45 -21.27
CA LYS A 51 -16.49 18.06 -21.16
C LYS A 51 -14.98 17.98 -21.37
N LEU A 52 -14.34 16.96 -20.80
CA LEU A 52 -12.94 16.69 -21.10
C LEU A 52 -12.82 15.74 -22.28
N SER A 53 -12.21 16.20 -23.36
CA SER A 53 -11.72 15.30 -24.41
C SER A 53 -10.62 14.38 -23.87
N PRO A 54 -10.26 13.26 -24.53
CA PRO A 54 -9.20 12.38 -24.08
C PRO A 54 -7.84 13.08 -23.87
N LYS A 55 -7.53 14.09 -24.70
CA LYS A 55 -6.30 14.88 -24.58
C LYS A 55 -6.35 15.80 -23.36
N GLU A 56 -7.47 16.49 -23.14
CA GLU A 56 -7.68 17.34 -21.97
C GLU A 56 -7.70 16.53 -20.68
N PHE A 57 -8.31 15.35 -20.68
CA PHE A 57 -8.28 14.43 -19.55
C PHE A 57 -6.86 13.94 -19.24
N GLN A 58 -6.04 13.67 -20.26
CA GLN A 58 -4.64 13.28 -20.07
C GLN A 58 -3.82 14.43 -19.48
N ALA A 59 -3.98 15.65 -20.01
CA ALA A 59 -3.34 16.84 -19.47
C ALA A 59 -3.78 17.12 -18.03
N ALA A 60 -5.08 17.07 -17.74
CA ALA A 60 -5.64 17.20 -16.40
C ALA A 60 -5.09 16.13 -15.45
N SER A 61 -4.97 14.88 -15.91
CA SER A 61 -4.41 13.78 -15.13
C SER A 61 -2.94 13.98 -14.81
N GLN A 62 -2.16 14.56 -15.74
CA GLN A 62 -0.76 14.91 -15.52
C GLN A 62 -0.62 16.09 -14.54
N MET A 63 -1.45 17.12 -14.69
CA MET A 63 -1.52 18.25 -13.76
C MET A 63 -1.93 17.80 -12.36
N ALA A 64 -2.93 16.93 -12.25
CA ALA A 64 -3.37 16.35 -10.98
C ALA A 64 -2.26 15.51 -10.33
N GLN A 65 -1.52 14.73 -11.11
CA GLN A 65 -0.35 13.98 -10.61
C GLN A 65 0.76 14.92 -10.15
N ALA A 66 1.07 15.97 -10.91
CA ALA A 66 2.09 16.96 -10.54
C ALA A 66 1.68 17.76 -9.29
N ALA A 67 0.40 18.13 -9.18
CA ALA A 67 -0.15 18.81 -8.01
C ALA A 67 -0.15 17.89 -6.78
N ALA A 68 -0.55 16.62 -6.93
CA ALA A 68 -0.46 15.63 -5.86
C ALA A 68 0.98 15.36 -5.42
N ALA A 69 1.95 15.38 -6.35
CA ALA A 69 3.37 15.24 -6.04
C ALA A 69 3.93 16.46 -5.28
N ARG A 70 3.33 17.64 -5.44
CA ARG A 70 3.72 18.90 -4.77
C ARG A 70 2.94 19.17 -3.48
N ALA A 71 1.82 18.50 -3.26
CA ALA A 71 1.02 18.69 -2.06
C ALA A 71 1.80 18.21 -0.84
N ILE A 72 2.02 19.13 0.11
CA ILE A 72 2.63 18.78 1.40
C ILE A 72 1.62 17.90 2.15
N PRO A 73 1.99 16.67 2.52
CA PRO A 73 1.12 15.82 3.31
C PRO A 73 0.78 16.49 4.64
N LYS A 74 -0.52 16.57 4.97
CA LYS A 74 -0.95 16.92 6.32
C LYS A 74 -0.79 15.69 7.22
N PHE A 75 -0.15 15.88 8.37
CA PHE A 75 0.02 14.87 9.41
C PHE A 75 -0.94 15.12 10.55
N ASP A 76 -1.23 14.06 11.32
CA ASP A 76 -2.08 14.17 12.50
C ASP A 76 -1.38 15.04 13.58
N PRO A 77 -2.08 15.98 14.24
CA PRO A 77 -1.49 16.79 15.32
C PRO A 77 -0.91 15.95 16.47
N GLY A 78 -1.37 14.72 16.67
CA GLY A 78 -0.81 13.81 17.67
C GLY A 78 0.67 13.47 17.46
N TRP A 79 1.23 13.75 16.28
CA TRP A 79 2.68 13.71 16.07
C TRP A 79 3.43 14.83 16.80
N GLU A 80 2.77 15.89 17.24
CA GLU A 80 3.40 16.98 18.01
C GLU A 80 3.41 16.71 19.52
N GLU A 81 2.58 15.79 20.00
CA GLU A 81 2.48 15.43 21.41
C GLU A 81 3.72 14.64 21.87
N ASP A 82 4.09 14.77 23.15
CA ASP A 82 5.24 14.06 23.72
C ASP A 82 5.02 12.53 23.77
N GLU A 83 3.78 12.11 23.96
CA GLU A 83 3.39 10.70 24.07
C GLU A 83 2.32 10.33 23.05
N PHE A 84 2.43 9.11 22.50
CA PHE A 84 1.36 8.53 21.68
C PHE A 84 0.18 8.10 22.56
N PRO A 85 -1.03 7.93 21.97
CA PRO A 85 -2.19 7.44 22.72
C PRO A 85 -1.88 6.18 23.54
N PRO A 86 -2.39 6.04 24.78
CA PRO A 86 -2.02 4.93 25.69
C PRO A 86 -2.31 3.53 25.14
N HIS A 87 -3.19 3.42 24.14
CA HIS A 87 -3.52 2.16 23.49
C HIS A 87 -2.59 1.80 22.31
N ALA A 88 -1.62 2.66 21.98
CA ALA A 88 -0.65 2.44 20.91
C ALA A 88 0.10 1.12 21.11
N VAL A 89 0.20 0.32 20.06
CA VAL A 89 0.78 -1.04 20.16
C VAL A 89 2.26 -1.03 20.53
N SER A 90 3.03 -0.01 20.16
CA SER A 90 4.44 0.14 20.54
C SER A 90 4.71 0.33 22.03
N LEU A 91 3.65 0.55 22.84
CA LEU A 91 3.73 0.66 24.30
C LEU A 91 3.48 -0.68 25.02
N LYS A 92 3.18 -1.75 24.27
CA LYS A 92 2.80 -3.07 24.80
C LYS A 92 3.98 -4.02 24.89
N SER A 93 3.83 -5.12 25.64
CA SER A 93 4.85 -6.16 25.70
C SER A 93 4.96 -6.93 24.36
N PRO A 94 6.13 -7.54 24.05
CA PRO A 94 6.28 -8.38 22.86
C PRO A 94 5.19 -9.45 22.70
N GLU A 95 4.76 -10.07 23.80
CA GLU A 95 3.71 -11.09 23.81
C GLU A 95 2.35 -10.51 23.45
N GLU A 96 2.02 -9.33 23.99
CA GLU A 96 0.77 -8.63 23.67
C GLU A 96 0.76 -8.17 22.21
N ILE A 97 1.86 -7.62 21.71
CA ILE A 97 2.01 -7.21 20.30
C ILE A 97 1.79 -8.42 19.39
N MET A 98 2.43 -9.55 19.70
CA MET A 98 2.27 -10.80 18.94
C MET A 98 0.84 -11.35 19.01
N ALA A 99 0.18 -11.25 20.17
CA ALA A 99 -1.22 -11.64 20.31
C ALA A 99 -2.16 -10.77 19.46
N ILE A 100 -1.93 -9.45 19.44
CA ILE A 100 -2.69 -8.52 18.58
C ILE A 100 -2.47 -8.89 17.12
N TYR A 101 -1.22 -9.09 16.70
CA TYR A 101 -0.89 -9.50 15.34
C TYR A 101 -1.63 -10.78 14.92
N LYS A 102 -1.60 -11.82 15.76
CA LYS A 102 -2.26 -13.11 15.52
C LYS A 102 -3.79 -13.04 15.55
N SER A 103 -4.37 -12.11 16.31
CA SER A 103 -5.83 -11.96 16.46
C SER A 103 -6.50 -11.21 15.30
N GLY A 104 -5.73 -10.59 14.39
CA GLY A 104 -6.25 -9.91 13.21
C GLY A 104 -7.19 -10.83 12.39
N LYS A 105 -8.31 -10.27 11.89
CA LYS A 105 -9.42 -11.03 11.30
C LYS A 105 -8.96 -12.10 10.28
N PRO A 106 -9.47 -13.35 10.36
CA PRO A 106 -9.23 -14.40 9.37
C PRO A 106 -9.68 -13.92 7.98
N GLY A 107 -8.81 -14.05 6.96
CA GLY A 107 -9.12 -13.67 5.58
C GLY A 107 -8.39 -12.44 5.04
N ARG A 108 -7.52 -11.78 5.82
CA ARG A 108 -6.43 -10.98 5.23
C ARG A 108 -5.27 -11.90 4.90
N THR A 109 -5.03 -12.16 3.61
CA THR A 109 -3.85 -12.85 3.11
C THR A 109 -2.61 -12.01 3.42
N TYR A 110 -1.97 -12.20 4.58
CA TYR A 110 -0.63 -11.63 4.78
C TYR A 110 0.36 -12.57 5.44
N ALA A 111 -0.05 -13.54 6.28
CA ALA A 111 0.85 -14.59 6.74
C ALA A 111 1.18 -15.60 5.62
N GLU A 112 1.85 -15.14 4.57
CA GLU A 112 2.59 -16.02 3.67
C GLU A 112 3.81 -16.56 4.43
N ALA A 113 4.45 -17.62 3.93
CA ALA A 113 5.73 -18.09 4.48
C ALA A 113 6.83 -16.99 4.53
N ALA A 114 6.62 -15.86 3.83
CA ALA A 114 7.42 -14.65 3.86
C ALA A 114 7.18 -13.72 5.09
N ASP A 115 6.21 -14.03 5.96
CA ASP A 115 5.94 -13.33 7.22
C ASP A 115 6.70 -13.94 8.40
N ALA A 116 7.87 -14.51 8.13
CA ALA A 116 8.74 -14.98 9.19
C ALA A 116 9.12 -13.80 10.10
N MET A 117 8.45 -13.77 11.26
CA MET A 117 8.66 -12.80 12.35
C MET A 117 9.98 -13.01 13.07
N SER A 118 10.69 -14.08 12.72
CA SER A 118 12.01 -14.40 13.22
C SER A 118 12.70 -15.27 12.18
N PHE A 119 14.00 -15.07 12.04
CA PHE A 119 14.86 -15.90 11.23
C PHE A 119 16.06 -16.32 12.09
N PRO A 120 16.50 -17.59 12.02
CA PRO A 120 17.77 -18.00 12.61
C PRO A 120 18.88 -17.08 12.11
N LYS A 121 19.84 -16.74 12.98
CA LYS A 121 21.00 -15.93 12.59
C LYS A 121 21.72 -16.63 11.41
N PRO A 122 21.80 -16.00 10.23
CA PRO A 122 22.49 -16.62 9.10
C PRO A 122 24.00 -16.74 9.36
N ALA A 123 24.61 -17.85 8.95
CA ALA A 123 26.04 -18.11 9.16
C ALA A 123 26.95 -17.29 8.22
N ASP A 124 26.46 -16.92 7.04
CA ASP A 124 27.27 -16.44 5.92
C ASP A 124 27.35 -14.90 5.83
N GLY A 125 27.16 -14.19 6.94
CA GLY A 125 27.15 -12.72 6.97
C GLY A 125 25.91 -12.08 6.32
N ILE A 126 24.87 -12.87 6.05
CA ILE A 126 23.59 -12.41 5.52
C ILE A 126 22.83 -11.67 6.63
N LEU A 127 22.38 -10.45 6.33
CA LEU A 127 21.65 -9.62 7.28
C LEU A 127 20.17 -9.99 7.28
N ARG A 128 19.55 -10.08 8.46
CA ARG A 128 18.10 -10.05 8.60
C ARG A 128 17.64 -8.60 8.48
N ILE A 129 16.73 -8.34 7.55
CA ILE A 129 16.30 -6.97 7.25
C ILE A 129 14.82 -6.81 7.58
N VAL A 130 14.50 -5.83 8.41
CA VAL A 130 13.13 -5.35 8.59
C VAL A 130 12.96 -4.02 7.86
N GLY A 131 11.79 -3.75 7.29
CA GLY A 131 11.62 -2.47 6.63
C GLY A 131 10.22 -2.08 6.18
N THR A 132 10.06 -0.78 6.00
CA THR A 132 8.91 -0.16 5.35
C THR A 132 9.28 0.27 3.94
N GLY A 133 8.30 0.61 3.12
CA GLY A 133 8.58 0.95 1.74
C GLY A 133 7.39 1.27 0.89
N HIS A 134 7.66 2.03 -0.16
CA HIS A 134 6.70 2.38 -1.19
C HIS A 134 7.19 1.99 -2.59
N SER A 135 6.50 2.44 -3.63
CA SER A 135 6.79 2.08 -5.02
C SER A 135 8.24 2.32 -5.47
N PHE A 136 8.98 3.23 -4.82
CA PHE A 136 10.39 3.49 -5.11
C PHE A 136 11.33 2.43 -4.52
N THR A 137 11.02 1.89 -3.34
CA THR A 137 11.84 0.85 -2.68
C THR A 137 11.45 -0.55 -3.12
N ALA A 138 10.23 -0.73 -3.62
CA ALA A 138 9.70 -2.02 -4.05
C ALA A 138 10.56 -2.78 -5.07
N PRO A 139 11.20 -2.15 -6.09
CA PRO A 139 12.11 -2.86 -6.97
C PRO A 139 13.28 -3.50 -6.22
N GLY A 140 13.92 -2.77 -5.30
CA GLY A 140 15.02 -3.30 -4.48
C GLY A 140 14.59 -4.50 -3.64
N TYR A 141 13.44 -4.41 -2.97
CA TYR A 141 12.90 -5.50 -2.15
C TYR A 141 12.49 -6.75 -2.95
N ARG A 142 12.21 -6.65 -4.25
CA ARG A 142 11.95 -7.83 -5.11
C ARG A 142 13.21 -8.40 -5.72
N THR A 143 14.13 -7.53 -6.12
CA THR A 143 15.36 -7.92 -6.80
C THR A 143 16.36 -8.55 -5.83
N LEU A 144 16.48 -8.04 -4.60
CA LEU A 144 17.43 -8.57 -3.62
C LEU A 144 17.21 -10.07 -3.35
N PRO A 145 16.01 -10.56 -2.97
CA PRO A 145 15.77 -12.00 -2.79
C PRO A 145 16.07 -12.84 -4.03
N SER A 146 15.92 -12.27 -5.23
CA SER A 146 16.21 -12.98 -6.47
C SER A 146 17.72 -13.15 -6.68
N ILE A 147 18.49 -12.10 -6.40
CA ILE A 147 19.95 -12.13 -6.48
C ILE A 147 20.52 -13.09 -5.43
N THR A 148 20.05 -13.02 -4.19
CA THR A 148 20.56 -13.89 -3.11
C THR A 148 20.27 -15.35 -3.39
N ARG A 149 19.07 -15.67 -3.92
CA ARG A 149 18.73 -17.05 -4.29
C ARG A 149 19.62 -17.58 -5.40
N ALA A 150 19.96 -16.74 -6.38
CA ALA A 150 20.93 -17.10 -7.42
C ALA A 150 22.34 -17.35 -6.86
N ALA A 151 22.69 -16.70 -5.74
CA ALA A 151 23.93 -16.93 -5.01
C ALA A 151 23.86 -18.10 -4.01
N GLY A 152 22.72 -18.80 -3.91
CA GLY A 152 22.57 -20.01 -3.11
C GLY A 152 22.01 -19.80 -1.70
N PHE A 153 21.46 -18.61 -1.38
CA PHE A 153 20.87 -18.36 -0.06
C PHE A 153 19.55 -17.56 -0.13
N GLU A 154 18.70 -17.71 0.89
CA GLU A 154 17.46 -16.96 1.03
C GLU A 154 17.72 -15.68 1.85
N GLN A 155 17.32 -14.53 1.31
CA GLN A 155 17.41 -13.25 2.01
C GLN A 155 16.32 -13.17 3.09
N PRO A 156 16.65 -13.06 4.38
CA PRO A 156 15.64 -12.89 5.43
C PRO A 156 15.12 -11.44 5.41
N LEU A 157 13.85 -11.27 5.03
CA LEU A 157 13.16 -9.98 4.98
C LEU A 157 11.84 -10.05 5.74
N SER A 158 11.56 -9.07 6.60
CA SER A 158 10.20 -8.77 7.07
C SER A 158 9.82 -7.35 6.66
N LEU A 159 8.87 -7.26 5.72
CA LEU A 159 8.52 -5.98 5.10
C LEU A 159 7.05 -5.63 5.29
N HIS A 160 6.78 -4.35 5.53
CA HIS A 160 5.45 -3.78 5.49
C HIS A 160 5.42 -2.61 4.52
N ASN A 161 5.00 -2.92 3.29
CA ASN A 161 5.05 -1.99 2.17
C ASN A 161 3.65 -1.43 1.82
N GLY A 162 3.63 -0.37 1.03
CA GLY A 162 2.42 0.26 0.49
C GLY A 162 2.67 0.96 -0.85
N GLY A 163 1.63 1.48 -1.48
CA GLY A 163 1.76 2.36 -2.65
C GLY A 163 1.80 3.83 -2.24
N GLY A 164 2.71 4.63 -2.83
CA GLY A 164 2.82 6.06 -2.51
C GLY A 164 2.97 6.33 -1.02
N ARG A 165 2.20 7.28 -0.47
CA ARG A 165 2.22 7.63 0.96
C ARG A 165 1.95 6.45 1.89
N THR A 166 1.19 5.43 1.47
CA THR A 166 0.83 4.30 2.34
C THR A 166 2.02 3.40 2.71
N GLY A 167 3.16 3.59 2.05
CA GLY A 167 4.42 2.95 2.38
C GLY A 167 5.40 3.82 3.16
N SER A 168 5.02 5.05 3.54
CA SER A 168 5.89 5.96 4.28
C SER A 168 6.09 5.51 5.73
N VAL A 169 7.16 6.00 6.32
CA VAL A 169 7.56 5.72 7.71
C VAL A 169 6.45 6.07 8.71
N SER A 170 5.89 7.28 8.59
CA SER A 170 4.80 7.74 9.46
C SER A 170 3.50 6.97 9.25
N TYR A 171 3.11 6.72 8.00
CA TYR A 171 1.87 5.98 7.72
C TYR A 171 1.92 4.56 8.29
N LYS A 172 3.07 3.88 8.12
CA LYS A 172 3.27 2.54 8.70
C LYS A 172 3.32 2.59 10.21
N TRP A 173 3.96 3.58 10.82
CA TRP A 173 3.94 3.74 12.27
C TRP A 173 2.52 3.85 12.82
N GLU A 174 1.69 4.72 12.23
CA GLU A 174 0.30 4.89 12.64
C GLU A 174 -0.52 3.60 12.48
N GLN A 175 -0.32 2.90 11.35
CA GLN A 175 -0.99 1.65 11.04
C GLN A 175 -0.62 0.53 12.00
N GLU A 176 0.67 0.40 12.31
CA GLU A 176 1.20 -0.61 13.22
C GLU A 176 0.69 -0.38 14.64
N ASN A 177 0.66 0.87 15.07
CA ASN A 177 0.20 1.26 16.39
C ASN A 177 -1.33 1.29 16.52
N GLY A 178 -2.07 1.37 15.41
CA GLY A 178 -3.52 1.52 15.45
C GLY A 178 -3.95 2.84 16.06
N ILE A 179 -3.27 3.93 15.70
CA ILE A 179 -3.51 5.29 16.19
C ILE A 179 -3.90 6.23 15.04
N PHE A 180 -4.46 7.40 15.39
CA PHE A 180 -4.86 8.44 14.44
C PHE A 180 -5.83 7.91 13.37
N GLN A 181 -5.47 7.93 12.09
CA GLN A 181 -6.32 7.40 11.03
C GLN A 181 -6.62 5.88 11.17
N PHE A 182 -5.85 5.17 12.01
CA PHE A 182 -6.02 3.75 12.32
C PHE A 182 -6.51 3.47 13.74
N ASP A 183 -7.05 4.49 14.43
CA ASP A 183 -7.50 4.38 15.82
C ASP A 183 -8.31 3.10 16.09
N GLY A 184 -7.83 2.30 17.05
CA GLY A 184 -8.44 1.02 17.44
C GLY A 184 -8.35 -0.11 16.40
N LYS A 185 -7.58 0.07 15.32
CA LYS A 185 -7.46 -0.89 14.20
C LYS A 185 -5.98 -1.14 13.82
N PRO A 186 -5.15 -1.60 14.77
CA PRO A 186 -3.73 -1.83 14.50
C PRO A 186 -3.49 -2.97 13.50
N LEU A 187 -2.36 -2.89 12.80
CA LEU A 187 -1.77 -3.97 12.02
C LEU A 187 -0.26 -4.05 12.35
N PRO A 188 0.10 -4.64 13.50
CA PRO A 188 1.45 -4.54 14.05
C PRO A 188 2.39 -5.61 13.46
N LYS A 189 2.59 -5.59 12.15
CA LYS A 189 3.44 -6.56 11.43
C LYS A 189 4.91 -6.41 11.83
N LEU A 190 5.46 -5.22 11.67
CA LEU A 190 6.87 -4.96 11.97
C LEU A 190 7.11 -4.81 13.47
N LEU A 191 6.16 -4.23 14.22
CA LEU A 191 6.28 -4.18 15.69
C LEU A 191 6.36 -5.60 16.27
N ALA A 192 5.59 -6.55 15.74
CA ALA A 192 5.69 -7.95 16.14
C ALA A 192 7.05 -8.57 15.73
N ALA A 193 7.51 -8.31 14.51
CA ALA A 193 8.79 -8.80 14.02
C ALA A 193 9.98 -8.31 14.86
N ILE A 194 10.03 -7.00 15.14
CA ILE A 194 11.10 -6.34 15.89
C ILE A 194 11.11 -6.80 17.35
N SER A 195 9.95 -6.88 17.99
CA SER A 195 9.88 -7.25 19.41
C SER A 195 10.16 -8.73 19.71
N ASN A 196 10.09 -9.61 18.70
CA ASN A 196 10.20 -11.05 18.89
C ASN A 196 11.47 -11.66 18.25
N ALA A 197 12.30 -10.85 17.58
CA ALA A 197 13.51 -11.33 16.93
C ALA A 197 14.57 -10.23 16.78
N GLU A 198 15.82 -10.65 16.67
CA GLU A 198 16.91 -9.76 16.30
C GLU A 198 16.95 -9.49 14.80
N TRP A 199 17.32 -8.26 14.44
CA TRP A 199 17.46 -7.79 13.07
C TRP A 199 18.79 -7.03 12.93
N GLU A 200 19.56 -7.30 11.88
CA GLU A 200 20.83 -6.61 11.66
C GLU A 200 20.67 -5.28 10.92
N ALA A 201 19.60 -5.12 10.14
CA ALA A 201 19.39 -3.92 9.36
C ALA A 201 17.92 -3.52 9.33
N MET A 202 17.69 -2.21 9.39
CA MET A 202 16.39 -1.59 9.34
C MET A 202 16.35 -0.58 8.21
N ILE A 203 15.39 -0.75 7.30
CA ILE A 203 15.28 0.08 6.10
C ILE A 203 13.92 0.76 6.10
N TRP A 204 13.94 2.09 6.19
CA TRP A 204 12.73 2.90 6.25
C TRP A 204 12.46 3.53 4.88
N GLY A 205 11.24 3.40 4.38
CA GLY A 205 10.82 3.99 3.10
C GLY A 205 10.58 5.50 3.24
N PRO A 206 11.51 6.38 2.81
CA PRO A 206 11.37 7.81 3.00
C PRO A 206 10.28 8.37 2.08
N TYR A 207 9.55 9.37 2.54
CA TYR A 207 8.50 10.01 1.75
C TYR A 207 8.62 11.53 1.80
N THR A 208 7.86 12.21 0.95
CA THR A 208 7.88 13.66 0.87
C THR A 208 7.43 14.28 2.19
N ALA A 209 8.17 15.31 2.63
CA ALA A 209 7.95 16.03 3.89
C ALA A 209 8.06 15.16 5.16
N ASP A 210 8.88 14.09 5.13
CA ASP A 210 9.21 13.34 6.33
C ASP A 210 9.93 14.21 7.37
N ARG A 211 9.73 13.85 8.64
CA ARG A 211 10.26 14.56 9.81
C ARG A 211 11.13 13.61 10.64
N PRO A 212 12.16 14.09 11.33
CA PRO A 212 13.00 13.26 12.19
C PRO A 212 12.20 12.37 13.16
N LYS A 213 11.15 12.92 13.78
CA LYS A 213 10.29 12.20 14.73
C LYS A 213 9.66 10.92 14.18
N PHE A 214 9.40 10.87 12.87
CA PHE A 214 8.85 9.68 12.22
C PHE A 214 9.84 8.52 12.27
N TYR A 215 11.14 8.80 12.11
CA TYR A 215 12.20 7.79 12.16
C TYR A 215 12.60 7.47 13.58
N THR A 216 12.75 8.47 14.46
CA THR A 216 13.15 8.23 15.85
C THR A 216 12.16 7.34 16.56
N SER A 217 10.85 7.48 16.31
CA SER A 217 9.85 6.57 16.89
C SER A 217 10.12 5.10 16.59
N TRP A 218 10.53 4.78 15.35
CA TRP A 218 10.94 3.42 14.98
C TRP A 218 12.26 3.03 15.63
N ILE A 219 13.26 3.90 15.58
CA ILE A 219 14.60 3.63 16.15
C ILE A 219 14.49 3.36 17.66
N ASP A 220 13.79 4.23 18.39
CA ASP A 220 13.56 4.12 19.83
C ASP A 220 12.80 2.84 20.19
N PHE A 221 11.90 2.35 19.32
CA PHE A 221 11.22 1.07 19.54
C PHE A 221 12.17 -0.12 19.33
N CYS A 222 13.09 -0.02 18.38
CA CYS A 222 14.04 -1.06 18.06
C CYS A 222 15.20 -1.17 19.06
N GLU A 223 15.48 -0.10 19.80
CA GLU A 223 16.51 -0.06 20.85
C GLU A 223 15.99 -0.55 22.21
N LYS A 224 14.69 -0.85 22.34
CA LYS A 224 14.07 -1.44 23.54
C LYS A 224 14.26 -2.95 23.59
#